data_AF-A0A2I0NIQ5-F1
#
_entry.id   AF-A0A2I0NIQ5-F1
#
_cell.length_a   1.000
_cell.length_b   1.000
_cell.length_c   1.000
_cell.angle_alpha   90.00
_cell.angle_beta   90.00
_cell.angle_gamma   90.00
#
_symmetry.space_group_name_H-M   'P 1'
#
loop_
_entity.id
_entity.type
_entity.pdbx_description
1 polymer ?
#
loop_
_entity_poly.entity_id
_entity_poly.type
_entity_poly.pdbx_seq_one_letter_code
_entity_poly.pdbx_strand_id
1 'polypeptide(L)'
;MSEYWGMPEKEYDLSLFQFARDKLSEKGYSVLSERVEVCSGAGALTLTAIIGTGDSRFGLYLHDGAKHRKSRGPPVIKLLRLLEGMKTAEDLRLFVINHQHDFDIILSPVDADMAGRVERDMKEIYMHLYNLKIKDMYDNDLSNAADVLRKRMRRVIREL
;
A
#
# COMPACT_ATOMS: atom_id res chain seq x y z
N MET A 1 5.83 18.47 -15.33
CA MET A 1 4.49 18.43 -14.73
C MET A 1 4.54 17.40 -13.63
N SER A 2 4.31 17.82 -12.38
CA SER A 2 4.45 17.01 -11.16
C SER A 2 3.38 15.92 -11.13
N GLU A 3 3.79 14.65 -11.16
CA GLU A 3 2.93 13.50 -10.95
C GLU A 3 2.52 13.43 -9.47
N TYR A 4 1.52 14.22 -9.10
CA TYR A 4 0.62 14.07 -7.95
C TYR A 4 1.18 13.29 -6.72
N TRP A 5 2.16 13.87 -6.04
CA TRP A 5 2.66 13.44 -4.73
C TRP A 5 1.96 14.14 -3.55
N GLY A 6 0.75 14.68 -3.76
CA GLY A 6 0.04 15.48 -2.76
C GLY A 6 -0.52 14.66 -1.61
N MET A 7 -0.57 15.25 -0.41
CA MET A 7 -1.34 14.72 0.73
C MET A 7 -2.77 14.39 0.26
N PRO A 8 -3.33 13.23 0.65
CA PRO A 8 -4.68 12.88 0.22
C PRO A 8 -5.68 13.91 0.74
N GLU A 9 -6.62 14.32 -0.11
CA GLU A 9 -7.71 15.22 0.28
C GLU A 9 -8.58 14.65 1.41
N LYS A 10 -8.57 13.31 1.56
CA LYS A 10 -9.25 12.57 2.63
C LYS A 10 -8.44 11.35 3.05
N GLU A 11 -8.17 11.25 4.34
CA GLU A 11 -7.58 10.06 4.95
C GLU A 11 -8.68 9.09 5.37
N TYR A 12 -8.48 7.80 5.12
CA TYR A 12 -9.44 6.76 5.46
C TYR A 12 -8.76 5.69 6.31
N ASP A 13 -9.34 5.38 7.47
CA ASP A 13 -8.93 4.21 8.26
C ASP A 13 -9.40 2.94 7.56
N LEU A 14 -8.57 2.42 6.67
CA LEU A 14 -8.78 1.19 5.92
C LEU A 14 -7.54 0.29 6.09
N SER A 15 -7.76 -0.98 6.37
CA SER A 15 -6.72 -2.01 6.31
C SER A 15 -6.97 -2.87 5.08
N LEU A 16 -6.13 -2.78 4.04
CA LEU A 16 -6.27 -3.64 2.87
C LEU A 16 -5.75 -5.04 3.17
N PHE A 17 -4.67 -5.14 3.94
CA PHE A 17 -4.04 -6.42 4.22
C PHE A 17 -4.88 -7.35 5.11
N GLN A 18 -5.89 -6.87 5.84
CA GLN A 18 -6.86 -7.76 6.48
C GLN A 18 -7.54 -8.72 5.49
N PHE A 19 -7.75 -8.29 4.23
CA PHE A 19 -8.37 -9.10 3.18
C PHE A 19 -7.39 -10.04 2.46
N ALA A 20 -6.10 -9.91 2.75
CA ALA A 20 -5.06 -10.81 2.27
C ALA A 20 -4.38 -11.56 3.43
N ARG A 21 -5.00 -11.59 4.62
CA ARG A 21 -4.40 -12.14 5.83
C ARG A 21 -3.93 -13.58 5.64
N ASP A 22 -4.74 -14.41 4.99
CA ASP A 22 -4.41 -15.81 4.74
C ASP A 22 -3.20 -15.92 3.82
N LYS A 23 -3.18 -15.17 2.70
CA LYS A 23 -2.03 -15.13 1.77
C LYS A 23 -0.75 -14.59 2.40
N LEU A 24 -0.87 -13.58 3.27
CA LEU A 24 0.25 -13.04 4.02
C LEU A 24 0.79 -14.09 4.98
N SER A 25 -0.09 -14.77 5.72
CA SER A 25 0.28 -15.82 6.66
C SER A 25 0.90 -17.04 5.97
N GLU A 26 0.36 -17.47 4.83
CA GLU A 26 0.91 -18.57 4.00
C GLU A 26 2.34 -18.29 3.55
N LYS A 27 2.64 -17.02 3.27
CA LYS A 27 3.99 -16.57 2.89
C LYS A 27 4.85 -16.15 4.09
N GLY A 28 4.38 -16.35 5.32
CA GLY A 28 5.14 -16.08 6.55
C GLY A 28 5.24 -14.61 6.95
N TYR A 29 4.35 -13.76 6.43
CA TYR A 29 4.29 -12.34 6.75
C TYR A 29 3.25 -12.04 7.83
N SER A 30 3.61 -11.12 8.73
CA SER A 30 2.72 -10.51 9.70
C SER A 30 2.62 -9.01 9.44
N VAL A 31 1.43 -8.43 9.58
CA VAL A 31 1.23 -6.99 9.46
C VAL A 31 1.17 -6.40 10.86
N LEU A 32 2.13 -5.55 11.19
CA LEU A 32 2.26 -4.94 12.51
C LEU A 32 1.56 -3.58 12.58
N SER A 33 1.59 -2.83 11.48
CA SER A 33 0.91 -1.55 11.33
C SER A 33 0.65 -1.30 9.84
N GLU A 34 -0.45 -0.62 9.51
CA GLU A 34 -0.83 -0.31 8.13
C GLU A 34 -1.55 1.03 8.08
N ARG A 35 -1.32 1.79 7.01
CA ARG A 35 -2.00 3.02 6.65
C ARG A 35 -2.28 2.99 5.15
N VAL A 36 -3.56 3.11 4.79
CA VAL A 36 -4.00 3.13 3.38
C VAL A 36 -4.60 4.49 3.06
N GLU A 37 -4.14 5.08 1.97
CA GLU A 37 -4.57 6.38 1.47
C GLU A 37 -5.11 6.21 0.06
N VAL A 38 -6.25 6.82 -0.23
CA VAL A 38 -6.88 6.78 -1.54
C VAL A 38 -7.14 8.22 -1.97
N CYS A 39 -6.48 8.66 -3.04
CA CYS A 39 -6.67 10.01 -3.57
C CYS A 39 -7.92 10.06 -4.45
N SER A 40 -8.85 10.97 -4.11
CA SER A 40 -10.05 11.29 -4.91
C SER A 40 -9.67 11.80 -6.31
N GLY A 41 -10.55 11.57 -7.28
CA GLY A 41 -10.44 12.08 -8.65
C GLY A 41 -9.62 11.21 -9.62
N ALA A 42 -8.50 10.65 -9.19
CA ALA A 42 -7.59 9.89 -10.08
C ALA A 42 -7.53 8.37 -9.77
N GLY A 43 -8.10 7.96 -8.63
CA GLY A 43 -8.07 6.57 -8.18
C GLY A 43 -6.64 6.08 -7.92
N ALA A 44 -5.78 6.91 -7.33
CA ALA A 44 -4.47 6.46 -6.87
C ALA A 44 -4.61 5.92 -5.44
N LEU A 45 -3.85 4.86 -5.14
CA LEU A 45 -3.83 4.23 -3.83
C LEU A 45 -2.40 4.13 -3.33
N THR A 46 -2.16 4.58 -2.12
CA THR A 46 -0.89 4.40 -1.42
C THR A 46 -1.13 3.58 -0.17
N LEU A 47 -0.26 2.62 0.09
CA LEU A 47 -0.24 1.85 1.33
C LEU A 47 1.17 1.96 1.91
N THR A 48 1.23 2.37 3.17
CA THR A 48 2.43 2.23 4.00
C THR A 48 2.14 1.22 5.09
N ALA A 49 3.09 0.31 5.32
CA ALA A 49 2.92 -0.70 6.34
C ALA A 49 4.26 -1.02 7.02
N ILE A 50 4.17 -1.52 8.24
CA ILE A 50 5.26 -2.25 8.88
C ILE A 50 4.88 -3.72 8.85
N ILE A 51 5.69 -4.51 8.17
CA ILE A 51 5.55 -5.95 8.06
C ILE A 51 6.67 -6.66 8.80
N GLY A 52 6.38 -7.85 9.32
CA GLY A 52 7.35 -8.70 10.00
C GLY A 52 7.42 -10.09 9.39
N THR A 53 8.62 -10.66 9.35
CA THR A 53 8.89 -12.07 9.03
C THR A 53 9.71 -12.65 10.18
N GLY A 54 9.12 -13.49 11.03
CA GLY A 54 9.81 -14.16 12.16
C GLY A 54 10.73 -13.24 12.98
N ASP A 55 11.99 -13.16 12.56
CA ASP A 55 13.09 -12.44 13.22
C ASP A 55 13.33 -11.02 12.73
N SER A 56 12.54 -10.50 11.78
CA SER A 56 12.80 -9.19 11.17
C SER A 56 11.56 -8.37 10.87
N ARG A 57 11.72 -7.05 10.84
CA ARG A 57 10.66 -6.07 10.59
C ARG A 57 11.12 -5.03 9.57
N PHE A 58 10.22 -4.68 8.66
CA PHE A 58 10.52 -3.81 7.54
C PHE A 58 9.35 -2.88 7.27
N GLY A 59 9.68 -1.71 6.73
CA GLY A 59 8.70 -0.84 6.10
C GLY A 59 8.32 -1.40 4.73
N LEU A 60 7.07 -1.18 4.34
CA LEU A 60 6.57 -1.46 3.01
C LEU A 60 5.93 -0.19 2.50
N TYR A 61 6.32 0.22 1.30
CA TYR A 61 5.64 1.25 0.55
C TYR A 61 5.07 0.64 -0.72
N LEU A 62 3.78 0.84 -0.93
CA LEU A 62 3.07 0.45 -2.13
C LEU A 62 2.34 1.67 -2.68
N HIS A 63 2.58 1.97 -3.95
CA HIS A 63 1.88 3.03 -4.66
C HIS A 63 1.33 2.51 -5.99
N ASP A 64 0.01 2.56 -6.08
CA ASP A 64 -0.74 2.27 -7.29
C ASP A 64 -1.26 3.58 -7.88
N GLY A 65 -0.49 4.15 -8.81
CA GLY A 65 -0.71 5.47 -9.38
C GLY A 65 -1.97 5.58 -10.25
N ALA A 66 -2.34 6.81 -10.59
CA ALA A 66 -3.55 7.12 -11.34
C ALA A 66 -3.61 6.45 -12.74
N LYS A 67 -4.83 6.24 -13.24
CA LYS A 67 -5.05 5.80 -14.63
C LYS A 67 -4.77 6.95 -15.59
N HIS A 68 -3.76 6.84 -16.45
CA HIS A 68 -3.49 7.85 -17.48
C HIS A 68 -3.99 7.37 -18.86
N ARG A 69 -4.93 8.13 -19.44
CA ARG A 69 -5.40 8.08 -20.85
C ARG A 69 -5.93 6.75 -21.41
N LYS A 70 -5.73 5.59 -20.77
CA LYS A 70 -6.38 4.26 -20.98
C LYS A 70 -5.71 3.11 -20.22
N SER A 71 -4.48 3.27 -19.73
CA SER A 71 -3.75 2.22 -18.98
C SER A 71 -3.22 2.74 -17.65
N ARG A 72 -3.09 1.82 -16.69
CA ARG A 72 -2.47 2.07 -15.39
C ARG A 72 -1.06 1.45 -15.44
N GLY A 73 -0.07 2.16 -14.91
CA GLY A 73 1.27 1.60 -14.73
C GLY A 73 1.25 0.43 -13.73
N PRO A 74 2.29 -0.41 -13.70
CA PRO A 74 2.43 -1.38 -12.62
C PRO A 74 2.51 -0.65 -11.27
N PRO A 75 1.98 -1.22 -10.18
CA PRO A 75 2.16 -0.64 -8.86
C PRO A 75 3.65 -0.62 -8.51
N VAL A 76 4.08 0.47 -7.89
CA VAL A 76 5.40 0.59 -7.26
C VAL A 76 5.31 -0.08 -5.91
N ILE A 77 6.21 -1.03 -5.64
CA ILE A 77 6.31 -1.70 -4.35
C ILE A 77 7.76 -1.67 -3.93
N LYS A 78 8.02 -1.17 -2.72
CA LYS A 78 9.35 -1.00 -2.15
C LYS A 78 9.40 -1.55 -0.74
N LEU A 79 10.35 -2.46 -0.51
CA LEU A 79 10.74 -2.84 0.84
C LEU A 79 11.69 -1.77 1.39
N LEU A 80 11.39 -1.28 2.59
CA LEU A 80 12.11 -0.18 3.21
C LEU A 80 12.71 -0.62 4.54
N ARG A 81 13.94 -0.20 4.81
CA ARG A 81 14.52 -0.25 6.15
C ARG A 81 13.74 0.70 7.06
N LEU A 82 13.54 0.31 8.32
CA LEU A 82 13.01 1.19 9.36
C LEU A 82 14.17 1.92 10.06
N LEU A 83 14.02 3.24 10.24
CA LEU A 83 14.93 4.03 11.07
C LEU A 83 14.61 3.86 12.55
N GLU A 84 15.56 4.20 13.41
CA GLU A 84 15.32 4.24 14.85
C GLU A 84 14.17 5.22 15.16
N GLY A 85 13.23 4.78 16.00
CA GLY A 85 12.03 5.55 16.33
C GLY A 85 10.82 5.30 15.42
N MET A 86 10.99 4.73 14.22
CA MET A 86 9.85 4.35 13.37
C MET A 86 9.19 3.08 13.90
N LYS A 87 8.03 3.22 14.54
CA LYS A 87 7.31 2.11 15.19
C LYS A 87 5.97 1.81 14.54
N THR A 88 5.43 2.75 13.77
CA THR A 88 4.10 2.68 13.16
C THR A 88 4.16 2.97 11.66
N ALA A 89 3.13 2.55 10.93
CA ALA A 89 2.96 2.93 9.53
C ALA A 89 2.83 4.45 9.35
N GLU A 90 2.30 5.16 10.35
CA GLU A 90 2.22 6.62 10.32
C GLU A 90 3.60 7.28 10.36
N ASP A 91 4.53 6.76 11.17
CA ASP A 91 5.92 7.27 11.20
C ASP A 91 6.58 7.12 9.81
N LEU A 92 6.40 5.95 9.19
CA LEU A 92 6.91 5.68 7.85
C LEU A 92 6.26 6.60 6.82
N ARG A 93 4.93 6.76 6.87
CA ARG A 93 4.18 7.65 6.00
C ARG A 93 4.69 9.08 6.08
N LEU A 94 4.80 9.63 7.29
CA LEU A 94 5.29 11.00 7.49
C LEU A 94 6.70 11.18 6.93
N PHE A 95 7.56 10.16 7.08
CA PHE A 95 8.88 10.19 6.48
C PHE A 95 8.84 10.24 4.95
N VAL A 96 8.04 9.38 4.32
CA VAL A 96 7.85 9.36 2.85
C VAL A 96 7.32 10.70 2.35
N ILE A 97 6.36 11.30 3.05
CA ILE A 97 5.82 12.62 2.70
C ILE A 97 6.87 13.72 2.82
N ASN A 98 7.76 13.65 3.80
CA ASN A 98 8.83 14.65 3.99
C ASN A 98 10.02 14.44 3.05
N HIS A 99 10.16 13.25 2.44
CA HIS A 99 11.29 12.84 1.60
C HIS A 99 10.81 12.26 0.26
N GLN A 100 9.80 12.90 -0.36
CA GLN A 100 9.06 12.32 -1.50
C GLN A 100 9.95 11.90 -2.69
N HIS A 101 11.13 12.49 -2.82
CA HIS A 101 12.02 12.28 -3.97
C HIS A 101 13.15 11.29 -3.71
N ASP A 102 13.42 10.93 -2.46
CA ASP A 102 14.60 10.16 -2.08
C ASP A 102 14.37 9.18 -0.91
N PHE A 103 13.13 9.04 -0.41
CA PHE A 103 12.84 8.15 0.71
C PHE A 103 13.27 6.70 0.44
N ASP A 104 13.15 6.20 -0.79
CA ASP A 104 13.48 4.83 -1.15
C ASP A 104 14.99 4.58 -1.20
N ILE A 105 15.76 5.64 -1.49
CA ILE A 105 17.22 5.65 -1.39
C ILE A 105 17.62 5.69 0.08
N ILE A 106 17.03 6.61 0.87
CA ILE A 106 17.38 6.78 2.29
C ILE A 106 17.02 5.54 3.11
N LEU A 107 15.84 4.97 2.83
CA LEU A 107 15.32 3.78 3.49
C LEU A 107 15.59 2.51 2.69
N SER A 108 16.64 2.49 1.87
CA SER A 108 17.02 1.29 1.12
C SER A 108 17.22 0.09 2.06
N PRO A 109 16.73 -1.10 1.70
CA PRO A 109 16.93 -2.30 2.50
C PRO A 109 18.42 -2.66 2.54
N VAL A 110 18.83 -3.31 3.63
CA VAL A 110 20.23 -3.74 3.83
C VAL A 110 20.56 -4.97 2.96
N ASP A 111 19.56 -5.81 2.68
CA ASP A 111 19.69 -7.01 1.86
C ASP A 111 18.79 -6.90 0.61
N ALA A 112 19.43 -6.77 -0.55
CA ALA A 112 18.75 -6.58 -1.82
C ALA A 112 18.05 -7.85 -2.34
N ASP A 113 18.58 -9.04 -2.04
CA ASP A 113 17.99 -10.31 -2.47
C ASP A 113 16.72 -10.59 -1.67
N MET A 114 16.79 -10.36 -0.35
CA MET A 114 15.62 -10.41 0.51
C MET A 114 14.57 -9.39 0.07
N ALA A 115 14.97 -8.16 -0.24
CA ALA A 115 14.08 -7.13 -0.75
C ALA A 115 13.36 -7.56 -2.03
N GLY A 116 14.10 -8.05 -3.04
CA GLY A 116 13.52 -8.50 -4.29
C GLY A 116 12.52 -9.65 -4.12
N ARG A 117 12.75 -10.56 -3.17
CA ARG A 117 11.79 -11.62 -2.82
C ARG A 117 10.52 -11.05 -2.18
N VAL A 118 10.65 -10.22 -1.15
CA VAL A 118 9.49 -9.66 -0.43
C VAL A 118 8.67 -8.75 -1.35
N GLU A 119 9.31 -7.90 -2.14
CA GLU A 119 8.60 -7.03 -3.11
C GLU A 119 7.81 -7.85 -4.13
N ARG A 120 8.35 -8.98 -4.59
CA ARG A 120 7.64 -9.90 -5.50
C ARG A 120 6.44 -10.54 -4.83
N ASP A 121 6.59 -11.03 -3.60
CA ASP A 121 5.49 -11.60 -2.84
C ASP A 121 4.38 -10.58 -2.57
N MET A 122 4.76 -9.37 -2.16
CA MET A 122 3.82 -8.27 -1.94
C MET A 122 3.12 -7.86 -3.23
N LYS A 123 3.82 -7.92 -4.38
CA LYS A 123 3.20 -7.71 -5.69
C LYS A 123 2.14 -8.76 -6.01
N GLU A 124 2.42 -10.02 -5.76
CA GLU A 124 1.45 -11.11 -5.95
C GLU A 124 0.22 -10.93 -5.06
N ILE A 125 0.44 -10.62 -3.78
CA ILE A 125 -0.62 -10.35 -2.80
C ILE A 125 -1.45 -9.14 -3.22
N TYR A 126 -0.80 -8.06 -3.64
CA TYR A 126 -1.48 -6.88 -4.13
C TYR A 126 -2.30 -7.16 -5.39
N MET A 127 -1.79 -7.92 -6.36
CA MET A 127 -2.57 -8.27 -7.55
C MET A 127 -3.80 -9.12 -7.21
N HIS A 128 -3.70 -9.98 -6.20
CA HIS A 128 -4.87 -10.69 -5.68
C HIS A 128 -5.91 -9.74 -5.07
N LEU A 129 -5.47 -8.82 -4.19
CA LEU A 129 -6.32 -7.79 -3.60
C LEU A 129 -6.95 -6.88 -4.67
N TYR A 130 -6.17 -6.53 -5.68
CA TYR A 130 -6.61 -5.71 -6.79
C TYR A 130 -7.80 -6.37 -7.48
N ASN A 131 -7.64 -7.61 -7.93
CA ASN A 131 -8.71 -8.33 -8.62
C ASN A 131 -9.94 -8.57 -7.75
N LEU A 132 -9.76 -8.76 -6.44
CA LEU A 132 -10.84 -9.11 -5.53
C LEU A 132 -11.60 -7.89 -4.99
N LYS A 133 -10.94 -6.75 -4.80
CA LYS A 133 -11.52 -5.56 -4.11
C LYS A 133 -11.40 -4.26 -4.89
N ILE A 134 -10.31 -4.02 -5.60
CA ILE A 134 -9.95 -2.68 -6.12
C ILE A 134 -10.35 -2.49 -7.58
N LYS A 135 -10.25 -3.53 -8.41
CA LYS A 135 -10.43 -3.48 -9.88
C LYS A 135 -11.71 -2.75 -10.30
N ASP A 136 -12.86 -3.13 -9.74
CA ASP A 136 -14.14 -2.53 -10.13
C ASP A 136 -14.25 -1.05 -9.77
N MET A 137 -13.51 -0.57 -8.76
CA MET A 137 -13.47 0.85 -8.46
C MET A 137 -12.86 1.64 -9.60
N TYR A 138 -11.83 1.07 -10.24
CA TYR A 138 -11.13 1.68 -11.37
C TYR A 138 -11.85 1.46 -12.70
N ASP A 139 -12.58 0.37 -12.86
CA ASP A 139 -13.35 0.09 -14.07
C ASP A 139 -14.57 1.02 -14.20
N ASN A 140 -15.13 1.49 -13.08
CA ASN A 140 -16.33 2.33 -13.07
C ASN A 140 -16.06 3.84 -12.98
N ASP A 141 -14.78 4.28 -13.06
CA ASP A 141 -14.34 5.68 -13.03
C ASP A 141 -15.06 6.52 -11.95
N LEU A 142 -15.24 5.90 -10.77
CA LEU A 142 -16.06 6.47 -9.71
C LEU A 142 -15.32 7.67 -9.12
N SER A 143 -15.92 8.85 -9.26
CA SER A 143 -15.40 10.13 -8.76
C SER A 143 -15.12 10.14 -7.25
N ASN A 144 -15.54 9.09 -6.54
CA ASN A 144 -15.35 8.87 -5.11
C ASN A 144 -14.89 7.43 -4.81
N ALA A 145 -13.79 7.02 -5.46
CA ALA A 145 -13.16 5.70 -5.32
C ALA A 145 -12.99 5.27 -3.85
N ALA A 146 -12.63 6.20 -2.96
CA ALA A 146 -12.40 5.92 -1.56
C ALA A 146 -13.69 5.54 -0.79
N ASP A 147 -14.82 6.22 -1.03
CA ASP A 147 -16.09 5.85 -0.39
C ASP A 147 -16.61 4.50 -0.89
N VAL A 148 -16.31 4.14 -2.14
CA VAL A 148 -16.66 2.84 -2.74
C VAL A 148 -15.83 1.73 -2.11
N LEU A 149 -14.51 1.93 -1.98
CA LEU A 149 -13.62 1.00 -1.27
C LEU A 149 -14.12 0.78 0.16
N ARG A 150 -14.42 1.87 0.87
CA ARG A 150 -14.92 1.85 2.25
C ARG A 150 -16.24 1.09 2.38
N LYS A 151 -17.21 1.32 1.49
CA LYS A 151 -18.50 0.60 1.49
C LYS A 151 -18.31 -0.90 1.28
N ARG A 152 -17.42 -1.31 0.37
CA ARG A 152 -17.11 -2.72 0.12
C ARG A 152 -16.44 -3.38 1.31
N MET A 153 -15.45 -2.72 1.91
CA MET A 153 -14.75 -3.24 3.08
C MET A 153 -15.72 -3.41 4.27
N ARG A 154 -16.66 -2.47 4.46
CA ARG A 154 -17.72 -2.58 5.49
C ARG A 154 -18.74 -3.69 5.23
N ARG A 155 -19.10 -3.95 3.97
CA ARG A 155 -20.09 -4.98 3.62
C ARG A 155 -19.61 -6.37 4.03
N VAL A 156 -18.33 -6.66 3.80
CA VAL A 156 -17.77 -7.98 4.09
C VAL A 156 -17.50 -8.18 5.58
N ILE A 157 -17.18 -7.14 6.36
CA ILE A 157 -17.11 -7.23 7.83
C ILE A 157 -18.46 -7.67 8.45
N ARG A 158 -19.58 -7.46 7.75
CA ARG A 158 -20.91 -7.94 8.20
C ARG A 158 -21.25 -9.34 7.71
N GLU A 159 -20.47 -9.90 6.78
CA GLU A 159 -20.68 -11.21 6.16
C GLU A 159 -19.61 -12.25 6.63
N LEU A 160 -18.65 -11.81 7.46
CA LEU A 160 -17.68 -12.63 8.21
C LEU A 160 -18.12 -12.74 9.67
#